data_AF-A0AAE8M0A2-F1
#
_entry.id   AF-A0AAE8M0A2-F1
#
_cell.length_a   1.000
_cell.length_b   1.000
_cell.length_c   1.000
_cell.angle_alpha   90.00
_cell.angle_beta   90.00
_cell.angle_gamma   90.00
#
_symmetry.space_group_name_H-M   'P 1'
#
loop_
_entity.id
_entity.type
_entity.pdbx_description
1 polymer ?
#
loop_
_entity_poly.entity_id
_entity_poly.type
_entity_poly.pdbx_seq_one_letter_code
_entity_poly.pdbx_strand_id
1 'polypeptide(L)'
;MANVKQYHLLPTDLIPNSPRPLLHYKNVLAKRPNSSQCDPAETWAMFTKNEWNVEWIFRYADTQLSHFHSEAHECMAVLSGTASIRFGVGDTSEDLQDNTYGSAWEEGGVVLEAEAGDVFVIPAGVAHKTHKAKPAAEFKLMSPGVGHGIEADDPRKALSELELSGYCMMGAYNGGDWDFVKSGGDYEKSWRVPKPKFDPVFGASGEGLTRAWPGGNAEAELEPTGSKDKESKARL
;
A
#
# COMPACT_ATOMS: atom_id res chain seq x y z
N MET A 1 -3.30 -22.70 -3.64
CA MET A 1 -3.21 -21.34 -4.20
C MET A 1 -3.57 -20.38 -3.08
N ALA A 2 -2.73 -19.37 -2.83
CA ALA A 2 -3.03 -18.35 -1.83
C ALA A 2 -4.31 -17.59 -2.25
N ASN A 3 -5.15 -17.25 -1.27
CA ASN A 3 -6.39 -16.53 -1.52
C ASN A 3 -6.10 -15.02 -1.65
N VAL A 4 -5.86 -14.57 -2.88
CA VAL A 4 -5.65 -13.16 -3.21
C VAL A 4 -7.01 -12.53 -3.52
N LYS A 5 -7.50 -11.67 -2.62
CA LYS A 5 -8.72 -10.88 -2.85
C LYS A 5 -8.38 -9.58 -3.55
N GLN A 6 -9.29 -9.13 -4.43
CA GLN A 6 -9.14 -7.92 -5.22
C GLN A 6 -10.29 -6.96 -4.89
N TYR A 7 -9.96 -5.68 -4.71
CA TYR A 7 -10.92 -4.62 -4.41
C TYR A 7 -10.73 -3.49 -5.42
N HIS A 8 -11.75 -3.24 -6.24
CA HIS A 8 -11.75 -2.16 -7.21
C HIS A 8 -12.35 -0.92 -6.56
N LEU A 9 -11.53 0.11 -6.39
CA LEU A 9 -11.91 1.37 -5.74
C LEU A 9 -11.91 2.46 -6.80
N LEU A 10 -13.07 3.08 -7.01
CA LEU A 10 -13.21 4.16 -8.00
C LEU A 10 -12.62 5.46 -7.45
N PRO A 11 -12.11 6.36 -8.31
CA PRO A 11 -11.72 7.71 -7.89
C PRO A 11 -12.85 8.42 -7.13
N THR A 12 -12.49 9.22 -6.13
CA THR A 12 -13.38 10.11 -5.39
C THR A 12 -13.07 11.58 -5.73
N ASP A 13 -13.69 12.53 -5.03
CA ASP A 13 -13.45 13.96 -5.24
C ASP A 13 -12.07 14.40 -4.71
N LEU A 14 -11.56 13.73 -3.67
CA LEU A 14 -10.27 14.04 -3.04
C LEU A 14 -9.16 13.07 -3.44
N ILE A 15 -9.49 11.81 -3.73
CA ILE A 15 -8.53 10.73 -3.88
C ILE A 15 -8.57 10.15 -5.30
N PRO A 16 -7.43 10.05 -5.99
CA PRO A 16 -7.38 9.50 -7.35
C PRO A 16 -7.79 8.03 -7.42
N ASN A 17 -7.46 7.24 -6.37
CA ASN A 17 -7.47 5.78 -6.41
C ASN A 17 -6.75 5.26 -7.66
N SER A 18 -6.98 4.01 -8.02
CA SER A 18 -6.27 3.39 -9.14
C SER A 18 -7.20 2.53 -9.98
N PRO A 19 -7.03 2.52 -11.32
CA PRO A 19 -7.64 1.53 -12.19
C PRO A 19 -7.20 0.09 -11.85
N ARG A 20 -6.06 -0.08 -11.16
CA ARG A 20 -5.61 -1.38 -10.66
C ARG A 20 -6.27 -1.67 -9.31
N PRO A 21 -6.68 -2.93 -9.05
CA PRO A 21 -7.30 -3.26 -7.79
C PRO A 21 -6.30 -3.24 -6.62
N LEU A 22 -6.76 -2.80 -5.45
CA LEU A 22 -6.12 -3.12 -4.18
C LEU A 22 -6.15 -4.63 -3.99
N LEU A 23 -5.04 -5.21 -3.54
CA LEU A 23 -4.94 -6.63 -3.28
C LEU A 23 -4.73 -6.94 -1.80
N HIS A 24 -5.41 -7.97 -1.31
CA HIS A 24 -5.25 -8.49 0.06
C HIS A 24 -4.87 -9.97 0.03
N TYR A 25 -3.67 -10.27 0.53
CA TYR A 25 -3.12 -11.61 0.62
C TYR A 25 -3.25 -12.07 2.07
N LYS A 26 -4.19 -12.98 2.32
CA LYS A 26 -4.49 -13.41 3.68
C LYS A 26 -3.50 -14.45 4.18
N ASN A 27 -2.86 -14.19 5.32
CA ASN A 27 -1.98 -15.11 6.05
C ASN A 27 -0.94 -15.83 5.16
N VAL A 28 -0.17 -15.04 4.41
CA VAL A 28 0.87 -15.53 3.47
C VAL A 28 2.29 -15.45 4.02
N LEU A 29 2.53 -14.69 5.09
CA LEU A 29 3.86 -14.57 5.70
C LEU A 29 4.14 -15.71 6.70
N ALA A 30 5.41 -16.10 6.78
CA ALA A 30 5.87 -17.07 7.76
C ALA A 30 5.91 -16.47 9.17
N LYS A 31 5.32 -17.19 10.12
CA LYS A 31 5.37 -16.87 11.55
C LYS A 31 6.60 -17.46 12.21
N ARG A 32 7.16 -16.76 13.21
CA ARG A 32 8.24 -17.30 14.04
C ARG A 32 7.75 -18.56 14.78
N PRO A 33 8.62 -19.56 15.01
CA PRO A 33 8.25 -20.74 15.79
C PRO A 33 7.67 -20.36 17.15
N ASN A 34 6.54 -20.98 17.52
CA ASN A 34 5.83 -20.72 18.78
C ASN A 34 5.40 -19.25 19.01
N SER A 35 5.24 -18.47 17.94
CA SER A 35 4.79 -17.07 18.00
C SER A 35 3.62 -16.82 17.06
N SER A 36 2.78 -15.84 17.38
CA SER A 36 1.78 -15.30 16.46
C SER A 36 2.34 -14.24 15.51
N GLN A 37 3.59 -13.80 15.73
CA GLN A 37 4.26 -12.76 14.96
C GLN A 37 5.02 -13.34 13.77
N CYS A 38 5.08 -12.57 12.68
CA CYS A 38 5.89 -12.87 11.51
C CYS A 38 7.37 -12.58 11.78
N ASP A 39 8.25 -13.23 11.01
CA ASP A 39 9.67 -12.91 11.06
C ASP A 39 10.00 -11.67 10.18
N PRO A 40 10.48 -10.56 10.77
CA PRO A 40 10.84 -9.36 10.00
C PRO A 40 11.97 -9.61 9.01
N ALA A 41 12.98 -10.41 9.37
CA ALA A 41 14.13 -10.65 8.50
C ALA A 41 13.76 -11.48 7.27
N GLU A 42 12.91 -12.50 7.44
CA GLU A 42 12.42 -13.29 6.32
C GLU A 42 11.49 -12.48 5.41
N THR A 43 10.61 -11.64 6.00
CA THR A 43 9.72 -10.76 5.22
C THR A 43 10.53 -9.73 4.43
N TRP A 44 11.52 -9.10 5.06
CA TRP A 44 12.43 -8.16 4.40
C TRP A 44 13.21 -8.82 3.27
N ALA A 45 13.78 -10.01 3.51
CA ALA A 45 14.54 -10.74 2.49
C ALA A 45 13.66 -11.12 1.30
N MET A 46 12.40 -11.51 1.55
CA MET A 46 11.43 -11.82 0.50
C MET A 46 11.11 -10.59 -0.36
N PHE A 47 10.78 -9.46 0.26
CA PHE A 47 10.49 -8.21 -0.46
C PHE A 47 11.69 -7.70 -1.25
N THR A 48 12.87 -7.66 -0.62
CA THR A 48 14.12 -7.21 -1.26
C THR A 48 14.49 -8.08 -2.46
N LYS A 49 14.36 -9.42 -2.32
CA LYS A 49 14.59 -10.36 -3.43
C LYS A 49 13.65 -10.11 -4.61
N ASN A 50 12.44 -9.64 -4.35
CA ASN A 50 11.42 -9.35 -5.35
C ASN A 50 11.43 -7.89 -5.80
N GLU A 51 12.52 -7.14 -5.55
CA GLU A 51 12.70 -5.74 -5.97
C GLU A 51 11.66 -4.77 -5.35
N TRP A 52 11.18 -5.09 -4.14
CA TRP A 52 10.40 -4.15 -3.32
C TRP A 52 11.32 -3.56 -2.25
N ASN A 53 11.49 -2.24 -2.29
CA ASN A 53 12.40 -1.51 -1.42
C ASN A 53 11.74 -1.35 -0.05
N VAL A 54 12.26 -2.05 0.96
CA VAL A 54 11.76 -1.95 2.34
C VAL A 54 12.30 -0.69 2.99
N GLU A 55 11.38 0.19 3.41
CA GLU A 55 11.74 1.52 3.92
C GLU A 55 11.63 1.59 5.44
N TRP A 56 10.71 0.82 6.05
CA TRP A 56 10.43 0.94 7.48
C TRP A 56 9.73 -0.27 8.07
N ILE A 57 9.84 -0.39 9.39
CA ILE A 57 8.89 -1.13 10.23
C ILE A 57 8.34 -0.16 11.28
N PHE A 58 7.03 0.12 11.24
CA PHE A 58 6.35 0.98 12.21
C PHE A 58 5.43 0.15 13.10
N ARG A 59 5.39 0.52 14.38
CA ARG A 59 4.28 0.18 15.28
C ARG A 59 3.24 1.29 15.19
N TYR A 60 1.99 0.95 14.90
CA TYR A 60 0.92 1.95 14.78
C TYR A 60 0.26 2.28 16.12
N ALA A 61 -0.17 3.54 16.22
CA ALA A 61 -1.07 4.02 17.27
C ALA A 61 -2.54 3.78 16.90
N ASP A 62 -3.45 4.38 17.68
CA ASP A 62 -4.89 4.21 17.53
C ASP A 62 -5.44 4.70 16.18
N THR A 63 -4.89 5.78 15.62
CA THR A 63 -5.28 6.31 14.31
C THR A 63 -4.18 7.21 13.69
N GLN A 64 -4.38 7.63 12.45
CA GLN A 64 -3.53 8.54 11.67
C GLN A 64 -4.38 9.33 10.65
N LEU A 65 -3.82 10.09 9.72
CA LEU A 65 -4.58 10.69 8.62
C LEU A 65 -4.61 9.76 7.39
N SER A 66 -5.70 9.85 6.63
CA SER A 66 -5.80 9.20 5.32
C SER A 66 -4.82 9.85 4.36
N HIS A 67 -4.09 9.02 3.61
CA HIS A 67 -3.10 9.48 2.66
C HIS A 67 -2.95 8.46 1.52
N PHE A 68 -2.36 8.89 0.42
CA PHE A 68 -1.96 8.02 -0.67
C PHE A 68 -0.54 8.37 -1.13
N HIS A 69 0.05 7.43 -1.87
CA HIS A 69 1.34 7.61 -2.56
C HIS A 69 1.09 7.88 -4.04
N SER A 70 1.56 9.02 -4.56
CA SER A 70 1.25 9.44 -5.92
C SER A 70 2.19 8.86 -6.97
N GLU A 71 3.38 8.41 -6.58
CA GLU A 71 4.44 7.94 -7.49
C GLU A 71 4.91 6.51 -7.24
N ALA A 72 4.46 5.89 -6.15
CA ALA A 72 4.90 4.57 -5.72
C ALA A 72 3.73 3.64 -5.42
N HIS A 73 3.89 2.38 -5.80
CA HIS A 73 3.10 1.30 -5.24
C HIS A 73 3.63 0.93 -3.87
N GLU A 74 2.74 0.66 -2.94
CA GLU A 74 3.10 0.25 -1.59
C GLU A 74 2.68 -1.19 -1.33
N CYS A 75 3.54 -1.92 -0.65
CA CYS A 75 3.28 -3.23 -0.10
C CYS A 75 3.40 -3.14 1.42
N MET A 76 2.29 -3.32 2.13
CA MET A 76 2.26 -3.34 3.59
C MET A 76 2.11 -4.77 4.11
N ALA A 77 3.09 -5.24 4.88
CA ALA A 77 3.07 -6.55 5.54
C ALA A 77 2.73 -6.40 7.03
N VAL A 78 1.72 -7.11 7.51
CA VAL A 78 1.36 -7.13 8.94
C VAL A 78 2.23 -8.15 9.66
N LEU A 79 3.12 -7.67 10.52
CA LEU A 79 4.07 -8.52 11.23
C LEU A 79 3.54 -8.97 12.60
N SER A 80 2.75 -8.14 13.28
CA SER A 80 2.18 -8.47 14.60
C SER A 80 0.86 -7.75 14.85
N GLY A 81 0.05 -8.27 15.77
CA GLY A 81 -1.19 -7.64 16.22
C GLY A 81 -2.33 -7.70 15.20
N THR A 82 -3.33 -6.85 15.41
CA THR A 82 -4.49 -6.66 14.51
C THR A 82 -4.87 -5.19 14.39
N ALA A 83 -5.45 -4.77 13.28
CA ALA A 83 -6.00 -3.41 13.09
C ALA A 83 -7.12 -3.41 12.04
N SER A 84 -7.84 -2.30 11.94
CA SER A 84 -8.68 -2.00 10.77
C SER A 84 -7.92 -1.07 9.83
N ILE A 85 -7.99 -1.32 8.53
CA ILE A 85 -7.42 -0.42 7.52
C ILE A 85 -8.54 0.02 6.59
N ARG A 86 -8.76 1.33 6.51
CA ARG A 86 -9.67 1.94 5.55
C ARG A 86 -8.90 2.26 4.28
N PHE A 87 -9.48 1.93 3.13
CA PHE A 87 -8.92 2.17 1.81
C PHE A 87 -9.91 2.94 0.94
N GLY A 88 -9.37 3.76 0.03
CA GLY A 88 -10.08 4.34 -1.11
C GLY A 88 -10.71 5.71 -0.88
N VAL A 89 -10.58 6.31 0.30
CA VAL A 89 -11.34 7.50 0.70
C VAL A 89 -10.48 8.46 1.50
N GLY A 90 -10.66 9.76 1.26
CA GLY A 90 -9.99 10.83 1.98
C GLY A 90 -10.74 11.25 3.24
N ASP A 91 -10.02 11.87 4.19
CA ASP A 91 -10.63 12.51 5.36
C ASP A 91 -11.26 13.85 4.93
N THR A 92 -12.46 14.18 5.43
CA THR A 92 -13.16 15.45 5.11
C THR A 92 -13.15 16.46 6.28
N SER A 93 -12.47 16.11 7.37
CA SER A 93 -12.26 16.95 8.55
C SER A 93 -10.84 16.76 9.09
N GLU A 94 -10.28 17.82 9.68
CA GLU A 94 -9.01 17.78 10.41
C GLU A 94 -9.15 17.10 11.79
N ASP A 95 -10.37 16.93 12.30
CA ASP A 95 -10.61 16.21 13.54
C ASP A 95 -10.38 14.70 13.34
N LEU A 96 -9.26 14.22 13.89
CA LEU A 96 -8.87 12.80 13.85
C LEU A 96 -9.92 11.87 14.45
N GLN A 97 -10.67 12.32 15.46
CA GLN A 97 -11.70 11.49 16.08
C GLN A 97 -12.89 11.35 15.13
N ASP A 98 -13.35 12.45 14.53
CA ASP A 98 -14.50 12.44 13.62
C ASP A 98 -14.18 11.73 12.29
N ASN A 99 -12.99 11.96 11.72
CA ASN A 99 -12.59 11.27 10.49
C ASN A 99 -12.30 9.77 10.71
N THR A 100 -11.97 9.34 11.93
CA THR A 100 -11.73 7.92 12.23
C THR A 100 -13.00 7.19 12.66
N TYR A 101 -13.75 7.79 13.58
CA TYR A 101 -14.86 7.13 14.30
C TYR A 101 -16.23 7.72 13.99
N GLY A 102 -16.29 8.88 13.35
CA GLY A 102 -17.50 9.50 12.84
C GLY A 102 -17.65 9.28 11.33
N SER A 103 -18.19 10.29 10.65
CA SER A 103 -18.53 10.25 9.22
C SER A 103 -17.73 11.22 8.37
N ALA A 104 -16.65 11.81 8.91
CA ALA A 104 -15.86 12.81 8.20
C ALA A 104 -14.82 12.18 7.24
N TRP A 105 -15.30 11.40 6.28
CA TRP A 105 -14.52 10.79 5.21
C TRP A 105 -15.42 10.56 3.99
N GLU A 106 -14.84 10.44 2.80
CA GLU A 106 -15.61 10.26 1.55
C GLU A 106 -16.33 8.91 1.48
N GLU A 107 -17.35 8.78 0.63
CA GLU A 107 -18.02 7.50 0.38
C GLU A 107 -17.27 6.63 -0.65
N GLY A 108 -17.61 5.34 -0.72
CA GLY A 108 -17.11 4.43 -1.77
C GLY A 108 -15.83 3.66 -1.42
N GLY A 109 -15.29 3.85 -0.22
CA GLY A 109 -14.15 3.09 0.31
C GLY A 109 -14.51 1.72 0.86
N VAL A 110 -13.49 1.01 1.37
CA VAL A 110 -13.64 -0.27 2.07
C VAL A 110 -12.83 -0.27 3.36
N VAL A 111 -13.33 -0.95 4.39
CA VAL A 111 -12.58 -1.22 5.63
C VAL A 111 -12.27 -2.71 5.69
N LEU A 112 -10.99 -3.05 5.85
CA LEU A 112 -10.51 -4.42 5.94
C LEU A 112 -9.86 -4.66 7.31
N GLU A 113 -10.12 -5.82 7.90
CA GLU A 113 -9.44 -6.26 9.12
C GLU A 113 -8.09 -6.91 8.74
N ALA A 114 -7.04 -6.38 9.37
CA ALA A 114 -5.66 -6.77 9.17
C ALA A 114 -5.15 -7.55 10.39
N GLU A 115 -4.42 -8.63 10.15
CA GLU A 115 -3.78 -9.43 11.21
C GLU A 115 -2.42 -9.95 10.78
N ALA A 116 -1.59 -10.32 11.76
CA ALA A 116 -0.26 -10.87 11.52
C ALA A 116 -0.28 -12.02 10.51
N GLY A 117 0.46 -11.84 9.41
CA GLY A 117 0.52 -12.77 8.28
C GLY A 117 -0.05 -12.18 6.99
N ASP A 118 -0.86 -11.13 7.08
CA ASP A 118 -1.47 -10.50 5.92
C ASP A 118 -0.51 -9.58 5.18
N VAL A 119 -0.67 -9.50 3.85
CA VAL A 119 0.00 -8.52 2.99
C VAL A 119 -1.05 -7.76 2.19
N PHE A 120 -0.90 -6.45 2.09
CA PHE A 120 -1.71 -5.59 1.23
C PHE A 120 -0.82 -5.01 0.16
N VAL A 121 -1.25 -5.10 -1.11
CA VAL A 121 -0.56 -4.46 -2.23
C VAL A 121 -1.44 -3.34 -2.75
N ILE A 122 -0.99 -2.12 -2.52
CA ILE A 122 -1.71 -0.87 -2.65
C ILE A 122 -1.19 -0.17 -3.91
N PRO A 123 -2.02 -0.06 -4.96
CA PRO A 123 -1.68 0.72 -6.14
C PRO A 123 -1.42 2.19 -5.79
N ALA A 124 -0.60 2.87 -6.59
CA ALA A 124 -0.36 4.28 -6.46
C ALA A 124 -1.69 5.02 -6.65
N GLY A 125 -1.93 6.04 -5.83
CA GLY A 125 -3.18 6.80 -5.79
C GLY A 125 -4.25 6.24 -4.85
N VAL A 126 -4.15 4.99 -4.37
CA VAL A 126 -5.13 4.44 -3.43
C VAL A 126 -4.89 4.98 -2.02
N ALA A 127 -5.84 5.76 -1.52
CA ALA A 127 -5.78 6.25 -0.16
C ALA A 127 -5.91 5.11 0.84
N HIS A 128 -5.21 5.21 1.96
CA HIS A 128 -5.31 4.26 3.04
C HIS A 128 -5.02 4.89 4.41
N LYS A 129 -5.54 4.24 5.45
CA LYS A 129 -5.37 4.61 6.85
C LYS A 129 -5.60 3.42 7.77
N THR A 130 -4.57 3.06 8.52
CA THR A 130 -4.65 2.13 9.66
C THR A 130 -5.25 2.83 10.88
N HIS A 131 -6.20 2.17 11.55
CA HIS A 131 -6.79 2.60 12.81
C HIS A 131 -7.20 1.41 13.69
N LYS A 132 -7.59 1.65 14.95
CA LYS A 132 -7.97 0.62 15.93
C LYS A 132 -6.89 -0.47 16.12
N ALA A 133 -5.63 -0.07 16.09
CA ALA A 133 -4.48 -0.96 16.27
C ALA A 133 -4.49 -1.65 17.64
N LYS A 134 -4.25 -2.96 17.65
CA LYS A 134 -4.24 -3.80 18.85
C LYS A 134 -3.01 -4.71 18.92
N PRO A 135 -2.41 -4.86 20.11
CA PRO A 135 -2.73 -4.12 21.33
C PRO A 135 -2.37 -2.63 21.20
N ALA A 136 -3.08 -1.77 21.95
CA ALA A 136 -2.88 -0.34 21.92
C ALA A 136 -1.45 0.01 22.36
N ALA A 137 -0.79 0.87 21.58
CA ALA A 137 0.57 1.32 21.83
C ALA A 137 0.79 2.69 21.17
N GLU A 138 1.88 3.36 21.52
CA GLU A 138 2.30 4.58 20.83
C GLU A 138 2.93 4.28 19.47
N PHE A 139 2.76 5.21 18.53
CA PHE A 139 3.39 5.16 17.21
C PHE A 139 4.91 5.19 17.38
N LYS A 140 5.63 4.27 16.72
CA LYS A 140 7.08 4.17 16.87
C LYS A 140 7.72 3.53 15.64
N LEU A 141 8.81 4.12 15.15
CA LEU A 141 9.74 3.44 14.23
C LEU A 141 10.45 2.32 14.98
N MET A 142 10.25 1.09 14.53
CA MET A 142 10.81 -0.11 15.14
C MET A 142 12.11 -0.54 14.45
N SER A 143 12.20 -0.37 13.13
CA SER A 143 13.42 -0.67 12.39
C SER A 143 14.54 0.34 12.66
N PRO A 144 15.82 -0.03 12.48
CA PRO A 144 16.92 0.93 12.41
C PRO A 144 16.74 1.96 11.31
N GLY A 145 17.30 3.16 11.51
CA GLY A 145 17.28 4.26 10.56
C GLY A 145 16.20 5.32 10.84
N VAL A 146 15.84 6.08 9.81
CA VAL A 146 14.86 7.18 9.91
C VAL A 146 13.55 6.93 9.15
N GLY A 147 13.32 5.70 8.70
CA GLY A 147 12.12 5.32 7.96
C GLY A 147 12.23 5.52 6.44
N HIS A 148 13.44 5.71 5.94
CA HIS A 148 13.78 5.77 4.51
C HIS A 148 14.84 4.71 4.17
N GLY A 149 14.56 3.47 4.55
CA GLY A 149 15.45 2.33 4.44
C GLY A 149 15.82 1.72 5.78
N ILE A 150 16.31 0.49 5.74
CA ILE A 150 16.82 -0.22 6.93
C ILE A 150 18.32 0.10 7.09
N GLU A 151 18.64 1.07 7.95
CA GLU A 151 20.01 1.53 8.16
C GLU A 151 20.77 0.63 9.15
N ALA A 152 21.49 -0.36 8.63
CA ALA A 152 22.38 -1.22 9.40
C ALA A 152 23.49 -1.81 8.52
N ASP A 153 24.63 -2.16 9.11
CA ASP A 153 25.71 -2.88 8.41
C ASP A 153 25.25 -4.25 7.90
N ASP A 154 24.40 -4.92 8.68
CA ASP A 154 23.70 -6.15 8.31
C ASP A 154 22.20 -6.00 8.60
N PRO A 155 21.41 -5.52 7.62
CA PRO A 155 19.97 -5.33 7.79
C PRO A 155 19.24 -6.61 8.17
N ARG A 156 19.63 -7.77 7.61
CA ARG A 156 18.97 -9.04 7.89
C ARG A 156 19.15 -9.41 9.36
N LYS A 157 20.39 -9.32 9.87
CA LYS A 157 20.67 -9.61 11.28
C LYS A 157 19.93 -8.64 12.20
N ALA A 158 20.01 -7.34 11.94
CA ALA A 158 19.34 -6.33 12.75
C ALA A 158 17.82 -6.56 12.84
N LEU A 159 17.18 -6.95 11.74
CA LEU A 159 15.76 -7.27 11.70
C LEU A 159 15.43 -8.62 12.36
N SER A 160 16.35 -9.59 12.34
CA SER A 160 16.14 -10.89 13.00
C SER A 160 16.13 -10.76 14.53
N GLU A 161 16.90 -9.80 15.05
CA GLU A 161 17.00 -9.48 16.48
C GLU A 161 15.89 -8.50 16.94
N LEU A 162 15.08 -7.99 16.00
CA LEU A 162 14.02 -7.04 16.33
C LEU A 162 12.90 -7.71 17.15
N GLU A 163 12.57 -7.10 18.28
CA GLU A 163 11.45 -7.45 19.13
C GLU A 163 10.21 -6.64 18.75
N LEU A 164 9.26 -7.30 18.08
CA LEU A 164 7.99 -6.68 17.74
C LEU A 164 7.08 -6.57 18.96
N SER A 165 6.37 -5.46 19.07
CA SER A 165 5.34 -5.22 20.11
C SER A 165 4.20 -4.40 19.51
N GLY A 166 2.98 -4.57 20.00
CA GLY A 166 1.83 -3.89 19.41
C GLY A 166 1.46 -4.41 18.02
N TYR A 167 0.79 -3.56 17.25
CA TYR A 167 0.53 -3.78 15.84
C TYR A 167 1.66 -3.19 14.99
N CYS A 168 2.51 -4.06 14.43
CA CYS A 168 3.62 -3.65 13.58
C CYS A 168 3.36 -4.01 12.13
N MET A 169 3.67 -3.08 11.23
CA MET A 169 3.73 -3.36 9.79
C MET A 169 5.10 -3.02 9.22
N MET A 170 5.47 -3.71 8.15
CA MET A 170 6.59 -3.39 7.28
C MET A 170 6.06 -2.78 5.99
N GLY A 171 6.60 -1.63 5.61
CA GLY A 171 6.29 -0.96 4.34
C GLY A 171 7.42 -1.16 3.35
N ALA A 172 7.05 -1.52 2.13
CA ALA A 172 7.97 -1.63 1.01
C ALA A 172 7.35 -1.04 -0.26
N TYR A 173 8.19 -0.48 -1.12
CA TYR A 173 7.73 0.31 -2.27
C TYR A 173 8.34 -0.16 -3.58
N ASN A 174 7.60 0.05 -4.67
CA ASN A 174 8.05 -0.19 -6.03
C ASN A 174 7.48 0.89 -6.96
N GLY A 175 8.31 1.43 -7.85
CA GLY A 175 7.97 2.60 -8.67
C GLY A 175 8.93 3.76 -8.37
N GLY A 176 8.39 4.96 -8.16
CA GLY A 176 9.15 6.15 -7.77
C GLY A 176 9.31 6.32 -6.26
N ASP A 177 9.64 7.55 -5.85
CA ASP A 177 9.73 7.93 -4.45
C ASP A 177 8.34 7.90 -3.79
N TRP A 178 8.27 7.46 -2.53
CA TRP A 178 7.01 7.50 -1.78
C TRP A 178 6.83 8.88 -1.12
N ASP A 179 5.67 9.48 -1.35
CA ASP A 179 5.25 10.79 -0.81
C ASP A 179 4.12 10.63 0.24
N PHE A 180 3.58 11.71 0.79
CA PHE A 180 2.44 11.63 1.73
C PHE A 180 1.39 12.65 1.31
N VAL A 181 0.46 12.24 0.45
CA VAL A 181 -0.55 13.14 -0.12
C VAL A 181 -1.91 12.90 0.55
N LYS A 182 -2.49 13.94 1.15
CA LYS A 182 -3.77 13.85 1.87
C LYS A 182 -4.99 14.00 0.96
N SER A 183 -4.89 14.82 -0.08
CA SER A 183 -5.95 15.08 -1.06
C SER A 183 -5.40 15.83 -2.28
N GLY A 184 -6.12 15.78 -3.40
CA GLY A 184 -5.76 16.49 -4.62
C GLY A 184 -4.60 15.84 -5.38
N GLY A 185 -3.85 16.62 -6.16
CA GLY A 185 -2.72 16.15 -6.97
C GLY A 185 -3.08 15.84 -8.43
N ASP A 186 -2.08 15.44 -9.21
CA ASP A 186 -2.27 14.96 -10.60
C ASP A 186 -2.64 13.48 -10.57
N TYR A 187 -3.93 13.20 -10.78
CA TYR A 187 -4.48 11.84 -10.70
C TYR A 187 -3.86 10.92 -11.74
N GLU A 188 -3.61 11.45 -12.95
CA GLU A 188 -3.04 10.65 -14.02
C GLU A 188 -1.59 10.26 -13.72
N LYS A 189 -0.86 11.07 -12.93
CA LYS A 189 0.49 10.72 -12.48
C LYS A 189 0.50 9.40 -11.71
N SER A 190 -0.44 9.22 -10.78
CA SER A 190 -0.59 7.97 -10.02
C SER A 190 -0.98 6.78 -10.90
N TRP A 191 -1.81 7.01 -11.91
CA TRP A 191 -2.24 5.94 -12.81
C TRP A 191 -1.16 5.49 -13.79
N ARG A 192 -0.17 6.34 -14.06
CA ARG A 192 0.99 6.04 -14.92
C ARG A 192 2.10 5.28 -14.23
N VAL A 193 2.06 5.09 -12.91
CA VAL A 193 3.10 4.34 -12.19
C VAL A 193 3.21 2.91 -12.78
N PRO A 194 4.41 2.52 -13.27
CA PRO A 194 4.59 1.26 -13.97
C PRO A 194 4.24 0.05 -13.09
N LYS A 195 3.72 -1.01 -13.71
CA LYS A 195 3.45 -2.26 -13.00
C LYS A 195 4.76 -2.88 -12.51
N PRO A 196 4.85 -3.28 -11.23
CA PRO A 196 6.00 -4.02 -10.73
C PRO A 196 6.22 -5.31 -11.51
N LYS A 197 7.48 -5.59 -11.85
CA LYS A 197 7.88 -6.81 -12.57
C LYS A 197 7.63 -8.07 -11.74
N PHE A 198 7.78 -7.98 -10.43
CA PHE A 198 7.65 -9.09 -9.49
C PHE A 198 6.57 -8.80 -8.45
N ASP A 199 5.83 -9.83 -8.09
CA ASP A 199 4.95 -9.79 -6.92
C ASP A 199 5.79 -9.77 -5.64
N PRO A 200 5.43 -8.99 -4.61
CA PRO A 200 6.23 -8.90 -3.38
C PRO A 200 6.34 -10.22 -2.63
N VAL A 201 5.35 -11.11 -2.73
CA VAL A 201 5.31 -12.41 -2.03
C VAL A 201 5.64 -13.57 -2.98
N PHE A 202 5.01 -13.60 -4.15
CA PHE A 202 5.11 -14.71 -5.10
C PHE A 202 6.20 -14.53 -6.17
N GLY A 203 6.89 -13.40 -6.18
CA GLY A 203 7.99 -13.12 -7.11
C GLY A 203 7.54 -13.22 -8.57
N ALA A 204 8.23 -14.08 -9.33
CA ALA A 204 8.02 -14.28 -10.77
C ALA A 204 7.02 -15.40 -11.12
N SER A 205 6.29 -15.96 -10.16
CA SER A 205 5.47 -17.17 -10.39
C SER A 205 4.26 -16.96 -11.33
N GLY A 206 3.92 -15.71 -11.66
CA GLY A 206 2.68 -15.39 -12.37
C GLY A 206 1.45 -15.46 -11.48
N GLU A 207 1.61 -15.40 -10.15
CA GLU A 207 0.54 -15.27 -9.16
C GLU A 207 0.51 -13.85 -8.53
N GLY A 208 -0.49 -13.58 -7.70
CA GLY A 208 -0.65 -12.29 -7.03
C GLY A 208 -0.81 -11.12 -8.00
N LEU A 209 -0.08 -10.04 -7.75
CA LEU A 209 -0.07 -8.79 -8.49
C LEU A 209 0.23 -8.99 -9.96
N THR A 210 1.20 -9.87 -10.27
CA THR A 210 1.63 -10.08 -11.65
C THR A 210 0.48 -10.64 -12.51
N ARG A 211 -0.44 -11.39 -11.90
CA ARG A 211 -1.68 -11.89 -12.52
C ARG A 211 -2.84 -10.93 -12.42
N ALA A 212 -3.02 -10.30 -11.26
CA ALA A 212 -4.21 -9.51 -10.93
C ALA A 212 -4.20 -8.13 -11.59
N TRP A 213 -3.04 -7.49 -11.71
CA TRP A 213 -2.95 -6.16 -12.29
C TRP A 213 -2.82 -6.23 -13.82
N PRO A 214 -3.62 -5.45 -14.57
CA PRO A 214 -3.47 -5.33 -16.02
C PRO A 214 -2.18 -4.59 -16.39
N GLY A 215 -1.75 -4.74 -17.65
CA GLY A 215 -0.50 -4.15 -18.17
C GLY A 215 0.70 -5.11 -18.08
N GLY A 216 1.58 -5.04 -19.08
CA GLY A 216 2.89 -5.69 -19.08
C GLY A 216 4.00 -4.70 -18.67
N ASN A 217 5.25 -5.15 -18.60
CA ASN A 217 6.43 -4.31 -18.27
C ASN A 217 6.76 -3.23 -19.32
N ALA A 218 5.92 -3.03 -20.33
CA ALA A 218 6.10 -1.99 -21.32
C ALA A 218 5.34 -0.74 -20.86
N GLU A 219 6.03 0.40 -20.88
CA GLU A 219 5.47 1.73 -20.65
C GLU A 219 4.11 1.84 -21.35
N ALA A 220 3.12 2.36 -20.63
CA ALA A 220 1.78 2.54 -21.17
C ALA A 220 1.84 3.53 -22.35
N GLU A 221 1.91 3.03 -23.58
CA GLU A 221 1.56 3.80 -24.77
C GLU A 221 0.06 4.09 -24.70
N LEU A 222 -0.28 5.20 -24.06
CA LEU A 222 -1.57 5.85 -24.23
C LEU A 222 -1.55 6.51 -25.62
N GLU A 223 -2.11 5.84 -26.63
CA GLU A 223 -2.45 6.53 -27.87
C GLU A 223 -3.53 7.58 -27.57
N PRO A 224 -3.30 8.86 -27.90
CA PRO A 224 -4.32 9.89 -27.75
C PRO A 224 -5.40 9.62 -28.78
N THR A 225 -6.61 9.33 -28.31
CA THR A 225 -7.78 9.24 -29.20
C THR A 225 -8.00 10.60 -29.86
N GLY A 226 -7.82 10.65 -31.17
CA GLY A 226 -7.84 11.87 -31.96
C GLY A 226 -9.15 12.65 -31.81
N SER A 227 -9.00 13.93 -31.45
CA SER A 227 -10.02 14.96 -31.67
C SER A 227 -10.43 14.95 -33.14
N LYS A 228 -11.69 14.61 -33.43
CA LYS A 228 -12.29 14.93 -34.72
C LYS A 228 -12.74 16.38 -34.69
N ASP A 229 -11.90 17.25 -35.24
CA ASP A 229 -12.27 18.58 -35.68
C ASP A 229 -13.44 18.48 -36.66
N LYS A 230 -14.59 19.07 -36.29
CA LYS A 230 -15.66 19.39 -37.24
C LYS A 230 -15.35 20.74 -37.86
N GLU A 231 -14.62 20.73 -38.98
CA GLU A 231 -14.64 21.86 -39.92
C GLU A 231 -16.02 21.95 -40.58
N SER A 232 -16.74 23.01 -40.28
CA SER A 232 -17.90 23.48 -41.02
C SER A 232 -17.45 24.12 -42.33
N LYS A 233 -17.55 23.38 -43.45
CA LYS A 233 -17.44 23.96 -44.79
C LYS A 233 -18.76 24.62 -45.20
N ALA A 234 -18.73 25.94 -45.30
CA ALA A 234 -19.65 26.75 -46.08
C ALA A 234 -19.42 26.56 -47.60
N ARG A 235 -20.52 26.65 -48.36
CA ARG A 235 -20.73 26.82 -49.83
C ARG A 235 -21.87 25.90 -50.26
N LEU A 236 -22.98 26.33 -50.86
CA LEU A 236 -23.31 27.50 -51.70
C LEU A 236 -24.62 28.16 -51.24
#